data_AF-A0A838W880-F1
#
_entry.id   AF-A0A838W880-F1
#
_cell.length_a   1.000
_cell.length_b   1.000
_cell.length_c   1.000
_cell.angle_alpha   90.00
_cell.angle_beta   90.00
_cell.angle_gamma   90.00
#
_symmetry.space_group_name_H-M   'P 1'
#
loop_
_entity.id
_entity.type
_entity.pdbx_description
1 polymer ?
#
loop_
_entity_poly.entity_id
_entity_poly.type
_entity_poly.pdbx_seq_one_letter_code
_entity_poly.pdbx_strand_id
1 'polypeptide(L)'
;MPDIRLVRRQGSQIWIWSGVLAAIGLSVWAAAFIFGDPTDPAEQPRVGAAAQFGAERAQVLPMEPVPFASLTPLSRGDLGRLVRFSGVAETSPVRGNVWVRASDGRRILMRLEPLPPEGVLANFRPGRSIQVDGYLQNISRAEFIAWADSLGISIPRPPPAPRFGQLPGPEFARIDALFIRDFYISVRPEALQREAQPAGTAPQS
;
A
#
# COMPACT_ATOMS: atom_id res chain seq x y z
N MET A 1 -7.59 -45.10 75.31
CA MET A 1 -7.67 -43.97 74.35
C MET A 1 -6.33 -43.88 73.63
N PRO A 2 -6.20 -44.28 72.35
CA PRO A 2 -4.98 -44.03 71.59
C PRO A 2 -5.06 -42.69 70.87
N ASP A 3 -4.03 -41.88 71.09
CA ASP A 3 -3.83 -40.53 70.56
C ASP A 3 -3.19 -40.64 69.15
N ILE A 4 -3.98 -40.39 68.10
CA ILE A 4 -3.53 -40.48 66.71
C ILE A 4 -2.83 -39.17 66.33
N ARG A 5 -1.51 -39.13 66.47
CA ARG A 5 -0.69 -38.05 65.92
C ARG A 5 -0.52 -38.26 64.41
N LEU A 6 -1.32 -37.53 63.63
CA LEU A 6 -1.16 -37.38 62.19
C LEU A 6 0.19 -36.70 61.89
N VAL A 7 1.21 -37.51 61.66
CA VAL A 7 2.48 -37.05 61.06
C VAL A 7 2.15 -36.58 59.64
N ARG A 8 2.05 -35.26 59.45
CA ARG A 8 1.83 -34.61 58.16
C ARG A 8 3.03 -34.89 57.26
N ARG A 9 2.91 -35.92 56.43
CA ARG A 9 3.97 -36.46 55.57
C ARG A 9 4.22 -35.49 54.40
N GLN A 10 5.05 -34.48 54.66
CA GLN A 10 5.46 -33.41 53.75
C GLN A 10 6.12 -33.92 52.45
N GLY A 11 6.53 -35.19 52.39
CA GLY A 11 7.05 -35.84 51.18
C GLY A 11 5.98 -36.22 50.13
N SER A 12 4.69 -36.35 50.50
CA SER A 12 3.66 -36.79 49.53
C SER A 12 3.31 -35.72 48.49
N GLN A 13 3.44 -34.45 48.86
CA GLN A 13 3.04 -33.33 48.01
C GLN A 13 4.01 -33.12 46.84
N ILE A 14 5.31 -33.41 47.05
CA ILE A 14 6.34 -33.33 46.00
C ILE A 14 6.10 -34.39 44.92
N TRP A 15 5.68 -35.59 45.29
CA TRP A 15 5.34 -36.65 44.34
C TRP A 15 4.11 -36.32 43.51
N ILE A 16 3.11 -35.67 44.10
CA ILE A 16 1.93 -35.20 43.38
C ILE A 16 2.33 -34.13 42.36
N TRP A 17 3.12 -33.13 42.76
CA TRP A 17 3.57 -32.09 41.83
C TRP A 17 4.47 -32.63 40.72
N SER A 18 5.33 -33.61 41.02
CA SER A 18 6.16 -34.27 40.02
C SER A 18 5.32 -35.06 39.00
N GLY A 19 4.26 -35.75 39.47
CA GLY A 19 3.31 -36.44 38.60
C GLY A 19 2.53 -35.49 37.71
N VAL A 20 2.09 -34.33 38.23
CA VAL A 20 1.38 -33.30 37.44
C VAL A 20 2.28 -32.71 36.37
N LEU A 21 3.54 -32.38 36.69
CA LEU A 21 4.49 -31.84 35.72
C LEU A 21 4.82 -32.86 34.61
N ALA A 22 4.98 -34.14 34.98
CA ALA A 22 5.17 -35.21 34.02
C ALA A 22 3.95 -35.36 33.10
N ALA A 23 2.73 -35.32 33.64
CA ALA A 23 1.50 -35.41 32.85
C ALA A 23 1.33 -34.23 31.88
N ILE A 24 1.68 -33.00 32.30
CA ILE A 24 1.67 -31.82 31.43
C ILE A 24 2.71 -31.96 30.31
N GLY A 25 3.95 -32.35 30.64
CA GLY A 25 5.00 -32.55 29.65
C GLY A 25 4.63 -33.62 28.61
N LEU A 26 4.03 -34.71 29.06
CA LEU A 26 3.57 -35.80 28.18
C LEU A 26 2.38 -35.38 27.32
N SER A 27 1.50 -34.52 27.84
CA SER A 27 0.38 -33.93 27.09
C SER A 27 0.87 -32.98 25.99
N VAL A 28 1.88 -32.14 26.28
CA VAL A 28 2.50 -31.25 25.29
C VAL A 28 3.23 -32.07 24.22
N TRP A 29 3.95 -33.12 24.61
CA TRP A 29 4.62 -34.01 23.66
C TRP A 29 3.63 -34.77 22.77
N ALA A 30 2.54 -35.31 23.34
CA ALA A 30 1.48 -35.96 22.57
C ALA A 30 0.74 -34.97 21.65
N ALA A 31 0.52 -33.72 22.08
CA ALA A 31 -0.05 -32.68 21.25
C ALA A 31 0.85 -32.34 20.05
N ALA A 32 2.18 -32.29 20.24
CA ALA A 32 3.11 -32.08 19.13
C ALA A 32 3.09 -33.22 18.09
N PHE A 33 2.84 -34.47 18.52
CA PHE A 33 2.68 -35.61 17.60
C PHE A 33 1.33 -35.64 16.87
N ILE A 34 0.26 -35.18 17.51
CA ILE A 34 -1.08 -35.15 16.90
C ILE A 34 -1.29 -33.91 16.00
N PHE A 35 -0.76 -32.75 16.40
CA PHE A 35 -1.00 -31.46 15.74
C PHE A 35 0.19 -30.94 14.91
N GLY A 36 1.33 -31.64 14.93
CA GLY A 36 2.55 -31.21 14.26
C GLY A 36 3.34 -30.19 15.06
N ASP A 37 4.64 -30.11 14.79
CA ASP A 37 5.56 -29.18 15.43
C ASP A 37 5.23 -27.72 15.01
N PRO A 38 4.87 -26.82 15.94
CA PRO A 38 4.56 -25.43 15.62
C PRO A 38 5.81 -24.59 15.28
N THR A 39 7.01 -25.17 15.43
CA THR A 39 8.29 -24.51 15.09
C THR A 39 8.91 -25.01 13.78
N ASP A 40 8.36 -26.07 13.20
CA ASP A 40 8.71 -26.48 11.84
C ASP A 40 8.05 -25.49 10.87
N PRO A 41 8.80 -24.85 9.95
CA PRO A 41 8.22 -24.07 8.86
C PRO A 41 7.57 -25.03 7.86
N ALA A 42 6.54 -25.74 8.29
CA ALA A 42 5.68 -26.50 7.43
C ALA A 42 5.08 -25.52 6.43
N GLU A 43 5.39 -25.74 5.15
CA GLU A 43 4.69 -25.14 4.03
C GLU A 43 3.20 -25.26 4.31
N GLN A 44 2.58 -24.17 4.73
CA GLN A 44 1.14 -24.15 4.93
C GLN A 44 0.53 -24.61 3.61
N PRO A 45 -0.25 -25.71 3.60
CA PRO A 45 -0.99 -26.08 2.40
C PRO A 45 -1.88 -24.90 2.10
N ARG A 46 -1.54 -24.16 1.03
CA ARG A 46 -2.33 -23.04 0.54
C ARG A 46 -3.76 -23.54 0.50
N VAL A 47 -4.66 -22.87 1.23
CA VAL A 47 -6.10 -23.20 1.35
C VAL A 47 -6.86 -23.02 0.02
N GLY A 48 -6.17 -23.12 -1.11
CA GLY A 48 -6.70 -23.14 -2.47
C GLY A 48 -6.12 -24.24 -3.36
N ALA A 49 -5.34 -25.20 -2.84
CA ALA A 49 -4.81 -26.31 -3.63
C ALA A 49 -5.81 -27.49 -3.77
N ALA A 50 -6.61 -27.76 -2.74
CA ALA A 50 -7.58 -28.85 -2.72
C ALA A 50 -8.96 -28.47 -3.28
N ALA A 51 -9.22 -27.18 -3.45
CA ALA A 51 -10.39 -26.69 -4.16
C ALA A 51 -9.94 -26.21 -5.53
N GLN A 52 -10.43 -26.85 -6.57
CA GLN A 52 -10.12 -26.69 -8.00
C GLN A 52 -10.34 -25.26 -8.56
N PHE A 53 -10.36 -24.22 -7.73
CA PHE A 53 -10.45 -22.78 -8.02
C PHE A 53 -9.26 -22.22 -8.83
N GLY A 54 -8.37 -23.08 -9.35
CA GLY A 54 -7.27 -22.70 -10.24
C GLY A 54 -7.49 -23.05 -11.71
N ALA A 55 -8.31 -24.07 -12.00
CA ALA A 55 -8.45 -24.60 -13.37
C ALA A 55 -9.40 -23.76 -14.25
N GLU A 56 -10.36 -23.07 -13.65
CA GLU A 56 -11.34 -22.21 -14.33
C GLU A 56 -11.25 -20.75 -13.86
N ARG A 57 -10.06 -20.26 -13.50
CA ARG A 57 -9.89 -18.81 -13.40
C ARG A 57 -10.02 -18.27 -14.81
N ALA A 58 -11.12 -17.53 -15.06
CA ALA A 58 -11.23 -16.68 -16.23
C ALA A 58 -9.88 -16.00 -16.44
N GLN A 59 -9.35 -16.04 -17.67
CA GLN A 59 -8.13 -15.31 -18.00
C GLN A 59 -8.28 -13.89 -17.45
N VAL A 60 -7.41 -13.53 -16.50
CA VAL A 60 -7.33 -12.16 -16.02
C VAL A 60 -6.83 -11.37 -17.20
N LEU A 61 -7.76 -10.80 -17.96
CA LEU A 61 -7.44 -9.93 -19.07
C LEU A 61 -6.57 -8.80 -18.50
N PRO A 62 -5.39 -8.54 -19.08
CA PRO A 62 -4.56 -7.44 -18.61
C PRO A 62 -5.40 -6.17 -18.73
N MET A 63 -5.69 -5.52 -17.60
CA MET A 63 -6.37 -4.23 -17.62
C MET A 63 -5.50 -3.25 -18.41
N GLU A 64 -6.05 -2.77 -19.52
CA GLU A 64 -5.36 -1.79 -20.35
C GLU A 64 -5.33 -0.45 -19.60
N PRO A 65 -4.15 0.15 -19.42
CA PRO A 65 -4.05 1.41 -18.68
C PRO A 65 -4.66 2.54 -19.50
N VAL A 66 -5.60 3.27 -18.89
CA VAL A 66 -6.28 4.39 -19.53
C VAL A 66 -5.41 5.65 -19.43
N PRO A 67 -5.22 6.45 -20.49
CA PRO A 67 -4.47 7.69 -20.41
C PRO A 67 -5.05 8.63 -19.34
N PHE A 68 -4.23 9.12 -18.42
CA PHE A 68 -4.70 10.02 -17.35
C PHE A 68 -5.40 11.28 -17.90
N ALA A 69 -4.90 11.82 -19.01
CA ALA A 69 -5.46 13.00 -19.67
C ALA A 69 -6.90 12.80 -20.18
N SER A 70 -7.31 11.56 -20.49
CA SER A 70 -8.68 11.29 -20.93
C SER A 70 -9.70 11.28 -19.79
N LEU A 71 -9.24 11.26 -18.53
CA LEU A 71 -10.10 11.28 -17.34
C LEU A 71 -10.35 12.72 -16.90
N THR A 72 -11.16 13.46 -17.66
CA THR A 72 -11.51 14.84 -17.37
C THR A 72 -13.03 15.06 -17.47
N PRO A 73 -13.73 15.45 -16.39
CA PRO A 73 -13.24 15.58 -15.01
C PRO A 73 -12.97 14.22 -14.34
N LEU A 74 -12.10 14.20 -13.32
CA LEU A 74 -11.92 13.02 -12.46
C LEU A 74 -13.14 12.84 -11.56
N SER A 75 -13.67 11.63 -11.50
CA SER A 75 -14.84 11.30 -10.68
C SER A 75 -14.52 10.16 -9.71
N ARG A 76 -15.39 10.00 -8.70
CA ARG A 76 -15.29 8.86 -7.77
C ARG A 76 -15.46 7.50 -8.46
N GLY A 77 -16.09 7.47 -9.64
CA GLY A 77 -16.23 6.25 -10.45
C GLY A 77 -14.92 5.79 -11.11
N ASP A 78 -13.90 6.66 -11.14
CA ASP A 78 -12.58 6.36 -11.70
C ASP A 78 -11.62 5.76 -10.66
N LEU A 79 -12.04 5.64 -9.40
CA LEU A 79 -11.24 5.05 -8.33
C LEU A 79 -10.87 3.59 -8.64
N GLY A 80 -9.62 3.22 -8.36
CA GLY A 80 -9.07 1.91 -8.65
C GLY A 80 -8.77 1.65 -10.13
N ARG A 81 -9.06 2.59 -11.03
CA ARG A 81 -8.70 2.46 -12.45
C ARG A 81 -7.18 2.51 -12.60
N LEU A 82 -6.65 1.61 -13.41
CA LEU A 82 -5.26 1.66 -13.86
C LEU A 82 -5.12 2.78 -14.90
N VAL A 83 -4.27 3.76 -14.60
CA VAL A 83 -4.04 4.94 -15.42
C VAL A 83 -2.59 5.00 -15.88
N ARG A 84 -2.38 5.38 -17.14
CA ARG A 84 -1.07 5.75 -17.67
C ARG A 84 -0.87 7.24 -17.47
N PHE A 85 0.05 7.59 -16.58
CA PHE A 85 0.46 8.97 -16.35
C PHE A 85 1.60 9.34 -17.29
N SER A 86 1.54 10.55 -17.85
CA SER A 86 2.62 11.18 -18.60
C SER A 86 2.72 12.64 -18.20
N GLY A 87 3.90 13.07 -17.78
CA GLY A 87 4.07 14.41 -17.24
C GLY A 87 5.49 14.70 -16.77
N VAL A 88 5.62 15.65 -15.84
CA VAL A 88 6.88 16.14 -15.30
C VAL A 88 6.82 16.16 -13.78
N ALA A 89 7.89 15.74 -13.09
CA ALA A 89 8.01 15.95 -11.65
C ALA A 89 8.24 17.43 -11.34
N GLU A 90 7.44 18.01 -10.45
CA GLU A 90 7.63 19.38 -9.95
C GLU A 90 8.46 19.39 -8.65
N THR A 91 8.43 18.31 -7.86
CA THR A 91 9.19 18.19 -6.61
C THR A 91 10.07 16.94 -6.60
N SER A 92 11.08 16.93 -5.73
CA SER A 92 11.82 15.71 -5.39
C SER A 92 10.94 14.77 -4.54
N PRO A 93 11.15 13.44 -4.59
CA PRO A 93 10.41 12.50 -3.76
C PRO A 93 10.71 12.71 -2.27
N VAL A 94 9.65 12.88 -1.47
CA VAL A 94 9.73 12.91 0.00
C VAL A 94 8.87 11.79 0.56
N ARG A 95 9.51 10.81 1.22
CA ARG A 95 8.84 9.60 1.75
C ARG A 95 8.00 8.87 0.69
N GLY A 96 8.49 8.84 -0.56
CA GLY A 96 7.79 8.21 -1.69
C GLY A 96 6.68 9.04 -2.32
N ASN A 97 6.48 10.28 -1.89
CA ASN A 97 5.48 11.18 -2.47
C ASN A 97 6.16 12.19 -3.41
N VAL A 98 5.54 12.44 -4.56
CA VAL A 98 6.04 13.34 -5.60
C VAL A 98 4.89 14.19 -6.10
N TRP A 99 5.10 15.49 -6.23
CA TRP A 99 4.17 16.36 -6.93
C TRP A 99 4.48 16.34 -8.42
N VAL A 100 3.49 16.03 -9.24
CA VAL A 100 3.67 15.89 -10.68
C VAL A 100 2.69 16.76 -11.45
N ARG A 101 3.12 17.25 -12.60
CA ARG A 101 2.29 17.96 -13.57
C ARG A 101 2.08 17.09 -14.79
N ALA A 102 0.83 16.72 -15.05
CA ALA A 102 0.44 16.00 -16.25
C ALA A 102 0.64 16.84 -17.52
N SER A 103 0.68 16.19 -18.68
CA SER A 103 0.81 16.84 -19.98
C SER A 103 -0.34 17.80 -20.32
N ASP A 104 -1.51 17.61 -19.72
CA ASP A 104 -2.68 18.49 -19.85
C ASP A 104 -2.65 19.71 -18.91
N GLY A 105 -1.58 19.86 -18.12
CA GLY A 105 -1.37 20.96 -17.19
C GLY A 105 -1.94 20.75 -15.79
N ARG A 106 -2.70 19.67 -15.55
CA ARG A 106 -3.20 19.34 -14.21
C ARG A 106 -2.07 18.86 -13.32
N ARG A 107 -2.16 19.17 -12.03
CA ARG A 107 -1.19 18.80 -11.00
C ARG A 107 -1.83 17.85 -10.02
N ILE A 108 -1.15 16.74 -9.73
CA ILE A 108 -1.66 15.67 -8.88
C ILE A 108 -0.53 15.11 -8.02
N LEU A 109 -0.89 14.59 -6.84
CA LEU A 109 0.03 13.84 -6.00
C LEU A 109 0.25 12.45 -6.58
N MET A 110 1.51 12.04 -6.65
CA MET A 110 1.91 10.67 -6.97
C MET A 110 2.58 10.05 -5.75
N ARG A 111 2.21 8.82 -5.42
CA ARG A 111 2.74 8.07 -4.29
C ARG A 111 3.31 6.74 -4.76
N LEU A 112 4.56 6.49 -4.42
CA LEU A 112 5.30 5.30 -4.78
C LEU A 112 5.15 4.28 -3.64
N GLU A 113 4.44 3.18 -3.89
CA GLU A 113 4.08 2.19 -2.87
C GLU A 113 4.36 0.74 -3.31
N PRO A 114 5.22 0.00 -2.59
CA PRO A 114 6.14 0.43 -1.52
C PRO A 114 7.21 1.43 -2.02
N LEU A 115 7.93 2.07 -1.08
CA LEU A 115 9.01 2.98 -1.40
C LEU A 115 10.05 2.27 -2.29
N PRO A 116 10.31 2.75 -3.52
CA PRO A 116 11.23 2.08 -4.42
C PRO A 116 12.68 2.35 -4.01
N PRO A 117 13.62 1.50 -4.44
CA PRO A 117 15.04 1.69 -4.17
C PRO A 117 15.53 3.03 -4.72
N GLU A 118 16.56 3.61 -4.07
CA GLU A 118 17.04 4.97 -4.34
C GLU A 118 17.39 5.23 -5.82
N GLY A 119 17.85 4.20 -6.55
CA GLY A 119 18.17 4.30 -7.97
C GLY A 119 16.98 4.70 -8.85
N VAL A 120 15.75 4.26 -8.49
CA VAL A 120 14.53 4.57 -9.25
C VAL A 120 14.00 5.97 -8.91
N LEU A 121 14.22 6.43 -7.68
CA LEU A 121 13.85 7.79 -7.24
C LEU A 121 14.59 8.88 -8.02
N ALA A 122 15.74 8.56 -8.62
CA ALA A 122 16.47 9.48 -9.49
C ALA A 122 15.65 9.94 -10.72
N ASN A 123 14.69 9.13 -11.17
CA ASN A 123 13.80 9.46 -12.28
C ASN A 123 12.74 10.52 -11.90
N PHE A 124 12.48 10.69 -10.59
CA PHE A 124 11.46 11.58 -10.05
C PHE A 124 12.02 12.95 -9.60
N ARG A 125 13.14 13.39 -10.17
CA ARG A 125 13.71 14.71 -9.85
C ARG A 125 12.91 15.85 -10.50
N PRO A 126 12.90 17.06 -9.89
CA PRO A 126 12.26 18.22 -10.48
C PRO A 126 12.69 18.45 -11.93
N GLY A 127 11.72 18.66 -12.82
CA GLY A 127 11.94 18.90 -14.25
C GLY A 127 12.12 17.64 -15.10
N ARG A 128 12.16 16.44 -14.51
CA ARG A 128 12.24 15.18 -15.28
C ARG A 128 10.88 14.76 -15.82
N SER A 129 10.86 14.28 -17.06
CA SER A 129 9.69 13.61 -17.65
C SER A 129 9.47 12.27 -16.97
N ILE A 130 8.22 11.96 -16.68
CA ILE A 130 7.79 10.72 -16.02
C ILE A 130 6.70 10.09 -16.89
N GLN A 131 6.85 8.80 -17.18
CA GLN A 131 5.80 7.99 -17.78
C GLN A 131 5.61 6.71 -16.95
N VAL A 132 4.52 6.64 -16.20
CA VAL A 132 4.29 5.52 -15.27
C VAL A 132 2.84 5.08 -15.28
N ASP A 133 2.64 3.78 -15.10
CA ASP A 133 1.31 3.23 -14.86
C ASP A 133 1.03 3.21 -13.34
N GLY A 134 -0.16 3.62 -12.92
CA GLY A 134 -0.54 3.67 -11.51
C GLY A 134 -2.05 3.58 -11.32
N TYR A 135 -2.50 3.46 -10.07
CA TYR A 135 -3.92 3.38 -9.73
C TYR A 135 -4.42 4.70 -9.18
N LEU A 136 -5.57 5.16 -9.66
CA LEU A 136 -6.22 6.33 -9.09
C LEU A 136 -6.82 5.98 -7.72
N GLN A 137 -6.47 6.74 -6.70
CA GLN A 137 -6.91 6.55 -5.33
C GLN A 137 -7.46 7.85 -4.74
N ASN A 138 -8.31 7.73 -3.74
CA ASN A 138 -8.85 8.88 -3.01
C ASN A 138 -7.83 9.36 -1.97
N ILE A 139 -7.72 10.67 -1.81
CA ILE A 139 -6.93 11.28 -0.73
C ILE A 139 -7.83 12.05 0.23
N SER A 140 -7.59 11.90 1.52
CA SER A 140 -8.28 12.74 2.49
C SER A 140 -7.70 14.16 2.50
N ARG A 141 -8.54 15.17 2.78
CA ARG A 141 -8.09 16.57 2.83
C ARG A 141 -6.93 16.79 3.81
N ALA A 142 -6.95 16.10 4.96
CA ALA A 142 -5.89 16.22 5.97
C ALA A 142 -4.56 15.67 5.46
N GLU A 143 -4.60 14.51 4.79
CA GLU A 143 -3.43 13.92 4.13
C GLU A 143 -2.86 14.85 3.06
N PHE A 144 -3.73 15.38 2.19
CA PHE A 144 -3.32 16.28 1.12
C PHE A 144 -2.56 17.49 1.66
N ILE A 145 -3.07 18.13 2.72
CA ILE A 145 -2.43 19.28 3.35
C ILE A 145 -1.07 18.87 3.93
N ALA A 146 -1.03 17.78 4.70
CA ALA A 146 0.21 17.30 5.31
C ALA A 146 1.31 17.04 4.27
N TRP A 147 0.95 16.47 3.11
CA TRP A 147 1.93 16.23 2.06
C TRP A 147 2.28 17.47 1.27
N ALA A 148 1.31 18.34 0.98
CA ALA A 148 1.56 19.60 0.31
C ALA A 148 2.59 20.44 1.10
N ASP A 149 2.44 20.48 2.42
CA ASP A 149 3.39 21.11 3.33
C ASP A 149 4.76 20.40 3.30
N SER A 150 4.76 19.06 3.37
CA SER A 150 6.02 18.28 3.37
C SER A 150 6.83 18.40 2.08
N LEU A 151 6.15 18.60 0.95
CA LEU A 151 6.74 18.76 -0.38
C LEU A 151 7.07 20.22 -0.69
N GLY A 152 6.71 21.16 0.19
CA GLY A 152 6.91 22.60 -0.03
C GLY A 152 6.11 23.14 -1.22
N ILE A 153 4.95 22.56 -1.52
CA ILE A 153 4.15 22.94 -2.69
C ILE A 153 3.43 24.26 -2.41
N SER A 154 3.67 25.25 -3.27
CA SER A 154 2.90 26.48 -3.26
C SER A 154 1.62 26.31 -4.09
N ILE A 155 0.51 26.08 -3.41
CA ILE A 155 -0.81 26.08 -4.02
C ILE A 155 -1.31 27.53 -4.04
N PRO A 156 -1.83 28.03 -5.19
CA PRO A 156 -2.36 29.37 -5.28
C PRO A 156 -3.44 29.58 -4.23
N ARG A 157 -3.32 30.67 -3.47
CA ARG A 157 -4.32 31.10 -2.50
C ARG A 157 -5.22 32.15 -3.16
N PRO A 158 -6.53 32.12 -2.89
CA PRO A 158 -7.40 33.17 -3.40
C PRO A 158 -6.87 34.52 -2.87
N PRO A 159 -6.79 35.56 -3.73
CA PRO A 159 -6.41 36.89 -3.27
C PRO A 159 -7.40 37.35 -2.20
N PRO A 160 -6.96 38.15 -1.21
CA PRO A 160 -7.87 38.70 -0.22
C PRO A 160 -9.00 39.46 -0.92
N ALA A 161 -10.23 39.00 -0.74
CA ALA A 161 -11.39 39.63 -1.36
C ALA A 161 -11.57 41.03 -0.76
N PRO A 162 -11.73 42.08 -1.59
CA PRO A 162 -11.91 43.43 -1.06
C PRO A 162 -13.29 43.62 -0.41
N ARG A 163 -14.24 42.69 -0.63
CA ARG A 163 -15.56 42.65 0.00
C ARG A 163 -15.98 41.22 0.34
N PHE A 164 -16.66 41.05 1.46
CA PHE A 164 -17.28 39.77 1.85
C PHE A 164 -18.29 39.33 0.77
N GLY A 165 -18.21 38.06 0.34
CA GLY A 165 -19.06 37.50 -0.71
C GLY A 165 -18.57 37.69 -2.14
N GLN A 166 -17.46 38.41 -2.35
CA GLN A 166 -16.86 38.51 -3.68
C GLN A 166 -16.08 37.24 -4.00
N LEU A 167 -16.48 36.54 -5.06
CA LEU A 167 -15.78 35.35 -5.53
C LEU A 167 -14.40 35.72 -6.09
N PRO A 168 -13.42 34.81 -6.03
CA PRO A 168 -12.13 35.01 -6.68
C PRO A 168 -12.31 35.30 -8.18
N GLY A 169 -11.38 36.07 -8.76
CA GLY A 169 -11.39 36.35 -10.20
C GLY A 169 -11.31 35.07 -11.05
N PRO A 170 -11.77 35.12 -12.31
CA PRO A 170 -11.83 33.95 -13.20
C PRO A 170 -10.46 33.32 -13.46
N GLU A 171 -9.39 34.12 -13.50
CA GLU A 171 -8.02 33.61 -13.65
C GLU A 171 -7.58 32.74 -12.47
N PHE A 172 -7.94 33.14 -11.24
CA PHE A 172 -7.67 32.30 -10.07
C PHE A 172 -8.43 30.98 -10.18
N ALA A 173 -9.73 31.02 -10.49
CA ALA A 173 -10.54 29.81 -10.62
C ALA A 173 -10.00 28.85 -11.69
N ARG A 174 -9.52 29.39 -12.82
CA ARG A 174 -8.89 28.60 -13.89
C ARG A 174 -7.61 27.93 -13.43
N ILE A 175 -6.75 28.64 -12.69
CA ILE A 175 -5.50 28.06 -12.17
C ILE A 175 -5.80 27.04 -11.06
N ASP A 176 -6.73 27.36 -10.15
CA ASP A 176 -7.13 26.50 -9.03
C ASP A 176 -7.68 25.15 -9.52
N ALA A 177 -8.47 25.17 -10.60
CA ALA A 177 -9.04 23.97 -11.22
C ALA A 177 -7.99 22.99 -11.77
N LEU A 178 -6.74 23.41 -11.97
CA LEU A 178 -5.65 22.52 -12.39
C LEU A 178 -5.10 21.69 -11.23
N PHE A 179 -5.37 22.05 -9.96
CA PHE A 179 -4.85 21.34 -8.80
C PHE A 179 -5.84 20.26 -8.36
N ILE A 180 -5.43 19.00 -8.48
CA ILE A 180 -6.23 17.85 -8.03
C ILE A 180 -5.94 17.61 -6.56
N ARG A 181 -6.98 17.74 -5.74
CA ARG A 181 -6.90 17.69 -4.25
C ARG A 181 -7.60 16.50 -3.63
N ASP A 182 -8.43 15.81 -4.41
CA ASP A 182 -9.30 14.71 -3.93
C ASP A 182 -8.80 13.33 -4.38
N PHE A 183 -7.77 13.30 -5.21
CA PHE A 183 -7.19 12.07 -5.75
C PHE A 183 -5.66 12.11 -5.75
N TYR A 184 -5.06 10.93 -5.72
CA TYR A 184 -3.63 10.71 -5.97
C TYR A 184 -3.43 9.47 -6.86
N ILE A 185 -2.23 9.33 -7.43
CA ILE A 185 -1.83 8.16 -8.21
C ILE A 185 -0.92 7.28 -7.36
N SER A 186 -1.37 6.07 -7.03
CA SER A 186 -0.55 5.03 -6.38
C SER A 186 0.22 4.26 -7.44
N VAL A 187 1.54 4.40 -7.47
CA VAL A 187 2.44 3.74 -8.41
C VAL A 187 3.12 2.60 -7.67
N ARG A 188 2.93 1.39 -8.20
CA ARG A 188 3.55 0.19 -7.65
C ARG A 188 4.90 -0.09 -8.32
N PRO A 189 5.85 -0.74 -7.64
CA PRO A 189 7.19 -1.02 -8.17
C PRO A 189 7.18 -1.80 -9.48
N GLU A 190 6.18 -2.66 -9.73
CA GLU A 190 6.09 -3.43 -10.97
C GLU A 190 5.86 -2.52 -12.18
N ALA A 191 5.18 -1.38 -11.99
CA ALA A 191 4.99 -0.39 -13.05
C ALA A 191 6.27 0.36 -13.39
N LEU A 192 7.19 0.50 -12.43
CA LEU A 192 8.49 1.14 -12.61
C LEU A 192 9.49 0.21 -13.33
N GLN A 193 9.33 -1.10 -13.20
CA GLN A 193 10.22 -2.09 -13.82
C GLN A 193 9.91 -2.32 -15.31
N ARG A 194 8.66 -2.15 -15.75
CA ARG A 194 8.29 -2.28 -17.18
C ARG A 194 8.94 -1.24 -18.07
N GLU A 195 9.28 -0.07 -17.52
CA GLU A 195 10.01 0.96 -18.27
C GLU A 195 11.50 0.58 -18.46
N ALA A 196 12.06 -0.24 -17.57
CA ALA A 196 13.43 -0.73 -17.65
C ALA A 196 13.62 -1.94 -18.58
N GLN A 197 12.53 -2.65 -18.93
CA GLN A 197 12.56 -3.73 -19.91
C GLN A 197 11.93 -3.25 -21.23
N PRO A 198 12.73 -2.97 -22.27
CA PRO A 198 12.17 -2.68 -23.58
C PRO A 198 11.33 -3.88 -24.06
N ALA A 199 10.18 -3.59 -24.67
CA ALA A 199 9.32 -4.59 -25.29
C ALA A 199 10.10 -5.35 -26.37
N GLY A 200 10.70 -6.49 -26.00
CA GLY A 200 11.74 -7.09 -26.83
C GLY A 200 12.33 -8.35 -26.26
N THR A 201 11.50 -9.33 -25.91
CA THR A 201 11.88 -10.74 -26.04
C THR A 201 10.62 -11.57 -26.17
N ALA A 202 10.06 -11.60 -27.38
CA ALA A 202 9.25 -12.73 -27.77
C ALA A 202 10.15 -13.99 -27.71
N PRO A 203 9.69 -15.12 -27.15
CA PRO A 203 10.44 -16.36 -27.23
C PRO A 203 10.56 -16.74 -28.72
N GLN A 204 11.79 -16.77 -29.23
CA GLN A 204 12.06 -17.40 -30.51
C GLN A 204 11.83 -18.90 -30.32
N SER A 205 10.74 -19.40 -30.90
CA SER A 205 10.49 -20.81 -31.15
C SER A 205 11.40 -21.33 -32.27
#